data_AF-A0A151RQE0-F1
#
_entry.id   AF-A0A151RQE0-F1
#
_cell.length_a   1.000
_cell.length_b   1.000
_cell.length_c   1.000
_cell.angle_alpha   90.00
_cell.angle_beta   90.00
_cell.angle_gamma   90.00
#
_symmetry.space_group_name_H-M   'P 1'
#
loop_
_entity.id
_entity.type
_entity.pdbx_description
1 polymer ?
#
loop_
_entity_poly.entity_id
_entity_poly.type
_entity_poly.pdbx_seq_one_letter_code
_entity_poly.pdbx_strand_id
1 'polypeptide(L)'
;MCPGFTTTHVIPFVDGEPIYKGCCRTNIGGFHVTDYLKQLLSLKYPYHMSRFTWEKVEDLKMEHCYIALDYASEARLFQKGAKEAEEKARCWQLPWVPPPTEEPPSEEEIARKAAIREKQGQRLREMAEAKRSSRINELENELHGLEFLLKQLEQVEDSEIPSFLAETGYVSRQEIESARIKVMQSLRKAKGEPKNDQAETEKASPNASEKYSLINIPDDILTPDQVSFYLITSLD
;
A
#
# COMPACT_ATOMS: atom_id res chain seq x y z
N MET A 1 56.77 -19.93 26.29
CA MET A 1 55.47 -19.55 26.85
C MET A 1 54.46 -20.61 26.47
N CYS A 2 53.57 -20.98 27.38
CA CYS A 2 52.60 -22.05 27.21
C CYS A 2 51.19 -21.47 27.47
N PRO A 3 50.53 -20.90 26.45
CA PRO A 3 49.16 -20.43 26.57
C PRO A 3 48.21 -21.64 26.64
N GLY A 4 47.47 -21.74 27.73
CA GLY A 4 46.44 -22.77 27.93
C GLY A 4 45.04 -22.22 27.77
N PHE A 5 44.05 -23.08 28.01
CA PHE A 5 42.64 -22.70 27.91
C PHE A 5 42.21 -21.75 29.02
N THR A 6 42.55 -22.05 30.28
CA THR A 6 42.18 -21.21 31.44
C THR A 6 43.30 -20.29 31.89
N THR A 7 44.56 -20.69 31.72
CA THR A 7 45.73 -19.96 32.23
C THR A 7 46.91 -20.05 31.28
N THR A 8 47.83 -19.10 31.38
CA THR A 8 49.05 -19.02 30.57
C THR A 8 50.26 -19.09 31.50
N HIS A 9 51.22 -19.96 31.16
CA HIS A 9 52.44 -20.15 31.93
C HIS A 9 53.65 -19.68 31.13
N VAL A 10 54.59 -19.01 31.80
CA VAL A 10 55.90 -18.70 31.25
C VAL A 10 56.93 -19.41 32.13
N ILE A 11 57.66 -20.34 31.51
CA ILE A 11 58.67 -21.15 32.18
C ILE A 11 59.98 -20.90 31.42
N PRO A 12 60.92 -20.11 31.98
CA PRO A 12 62.23 -19.92 31.37
C PRO A 12 63.09 -21.17 31.58
N PHE A 13 63.84 -21.53 30.54
CA PHE A 13 64.81 -22.63 30.56
C PHE A 13 66.21 -22.09 30.33
N VAL A 14 67.18 -22.57 31.10
CA VAL A 14 68.62 -22.32 30.91
C VAL A 14 69.33 -23.65 30.99
N ASP A 15 70.20 -23.93 30.01
CA ASP A 15 70.93 -25.19 29.87
C ASP A 15 70.05 -26.46 29.94
N GLY A 16 68.80 -26.36 29.48
CA GLY A 16 67.82 -27.45 29.48
C GLY A 16 67.03 -27.61 30.78
N GLU A 17 67.35 -26.86 31.83
CA GLU A 17 66.67 -26.91 33.13
C GLU A 17 65.68 -25.73 33.31
N PRO A 18 64.47 -25.97 33.84
CA PRO A 18 63.50 -24.91 34.11
C PRO A 18 63.88 -24.09 35.35
N ILE A 19 63.87 -22.76 35.23
CA ILE A 19 64.10 -21.85 36.37
C ILE A 19 62.77 -21.56 37.07
N TYR A 20 62.43 -22.37 38.08
CA TYR A 20 61.16 -22.24 38.83
C TYR A 20 60.92 -20.86 39.44
N LYS A 21 61.98 -20.20 39.94
CA LYS A 21 61.88 -18.85 40.52
C LYS A 21 61.53 -17.77 39.48
N GLY A 22 61.82 -18.03 38.21
CA GLY A 22 61.48 -17.15 37.08
C GLY A 22 60.16 -17.52 36.41
N CYS A 23 59.46 -18.56 36.89
CA CYS A 23 58.18 -18.94 36.34
C CYS A 23 57.10 -17.94 36.72
N CYS A 24 56.26 -17.58 35.77
CA CYS A 24 55.06 -16.80 36.04
C CYS A 24 53.82 -17.49 35.46
N ARG A 25 52.70 -17.33 36.17
CA ARG A 25 51.39 -17.79 35.75
C ARG A 25 50.46 -16.59 35.69
N THR A 26 49.82 -16.42 34.55
CA THR A 26 48.75 -15.44 34.36
C THR A 26 47.42 -16.19 34.32
N ASN A 27 46.44 -15.70 35.08
CA ASN A 27 45.08 -16.26 35.13
C ASN A 27 44.24 -15.83 33.90
N ILE A 28 44.86 -15.84 32.73
CA ILE A 28 44.25 -15.52 31.44
C ILE A 28 44.65 -16.63 30.47
N GLY A 29 43.69 -17.08 29.67
CA GLY A 29 43.85 -18.13 28.67
C GLY A 29 42.78 -17.98 27.60
N GLY A 30 42.72 -18.94 26.67
CA GLY A 30 41.77 -18.91 25.56
C GLY A 30 40.31 -18.69 25.97
N PHE A 31 39.85 -19.32 27.06
CA PHE A 31 38.50 -19.19 27.60
C PHE A 31 38.13 -17.72 27.87
N HIS A 32 39.02 -16.99 28.54
CA HIS A 32 38.80 -15.61 28.93
C HIS A 32 38.73 -14.67 27.71
N VAL A 33 39.52 -14.95 26.68
CA VAL A 33 39.49 -14.18 25.43
C VAL A 33 38.15 -14.39 24.72
N THR A 34 37.68 -15.63 24.63
CA THR A 34 36.40 -15.97 24.00
C THR A 34 35.21 -15.41 24.77
N ASP A 35 35.23 -15.53 26.10
CA ASP A 35 34.18 -14.98 26.94
C ASP A 35 34.12 -13.45 26.82
N TYR A 36 35.27 -12.78 26.81
CA TYR A 36 35.33 -11.34 26.60
C TYR A 36 34.80 -10.93 25.22
N LEU A 37 35.19 -11.64 24.15
CA LEU A 37 34.64 -11.41 22.80
C LEU A 37 33.12 -11.58 22.77
N LYS A 38 32.60 -12.63 23.42
CA LYS A 38 31.15 -12.87 23.52
C LYS A 38 30.44 -11.73 24.23
N GLN A 39 30.99 -11.22 25.32
CA GLN A 39 30.45 -10.06 26.04
C GLN A 39 30.42 -8.81 25.17
N LEU A 40 31.51 -8.52 24.45
CA LEU A 40 31.58 -7.39 23.52
C LEU A 40 30.54 -7.48 22.39
N LEU A 41 30.41 -8.65 21.77
CA LEU A 41 29.39 -8.89 20.72
C LEU A 41 27.97 -8.73 21.25
N SER A 42 27.73 -9.22 22.47
CA SER A 42 26.44 -9.09 23.15
C SER A 42 26.07 -7.64 23.43
N LEU A 43 27.02 -6.82 23.84
CA LEU A 43 26.83 -5.39 24.08
C LEU A 43 26.61 -4.61 22.77
N LYS A 44 27.31 -5.00 21.70
CA LYS A 44 27.17 -4.36 20.39
C LYS A 44 25.85 -4.71 19.70
N TYR A 45 25.36 -5.93 19.89
CA TYR A 45 24.15 -6.46 19.22
C TYR A 45 23.19 -7.13 20.23
N PRO A 46 22.50 -6.36 21.08
CA PRO A 46 21.70 -6.89 22.18
C PRO A 46 20.56 -7.81 21.73
N TYR A 47 19.91 -7.50 20.61
CA TYR A 47 18.82 -8.33 20.05
C TYR A 47 19.29 -9.70 19.53
N HIS A 48 20.59 -9.87 19.31
CA HIS A 48 21.18 -11.11 18.81
C HIS A 48 21.95 -11.89 19.89
N MET A 49 21.88 -11.49 21.17
CA MET A 49 22.62 -12.13 22.27
C MET A 49 22.43 -13.65 22.33
N SER A 50 21.22 -14.13 22.08
CA SER A 50 20.90 -15.58 22.07
C SER A 50 21.56 -16.35 20.93
N ARG A 51 22.00 -15.66 19.87
CA ARG A 51 22.67 -16.27 18.71
C ARG A 51 24.17 -16.42 18.90
N PHE A 52 24.79 -15.67 19.83
CA PHE A 52 26.21 -15.78 20.17
C PHE A 52 26.42 -16.83 21.26
N THR A 53 26.33 -18.12 20.89
CA THR A 53 26.72 -19.21 21.80
C THR A 53 28.24 -19.23 21.97
N TRP A 54 28.72 -19.88 23.04
CA TRP A 54 30.15 -19.88 23.36
C TRP A 54 30.96 -20.55 22.24
N GLU A 55 30.47 -21.67 21.70
CA GLU A 55 31.12 -22.41 20.61
C GLU A 55 31.25 -21.56 19.35
N LYS A 56 30.18 -20.84 18.97
CA LYS A 56 30.22 -19.97 17.79
C LYS A 56 31.20 -18.81 17.94
N VAL A 57 31.34 -18.27 19.15
CA VAL A 57 32.29 -17.19 19.40
C VAL A 57 33.73 -17.73 19.45
N GLU A 58 33.93 -18.96 19.95
CA GLU A 58 35.21 -19.66 19.86
C GLU A 58 35.60 -19.85 18.39
N ASP A 59 34.70 -20.36 17.55
CA ASP A 59 34.93 -20.53 16.11
C ASP A 59 35.25 -19.17 15.45
N LEU A 60 34.45 -18.13 15.73
CA LEU A 60 34.68 -16.78 15.21
C LEU A 60 36.07 -16.23 15.59
N LYS A 61 36.49 -16.47 16.84
CA LYS A 61 37.82 -16.09 17.32
C LYS A 61 38.90 -16.83 16.54
N MET A 62 38.77 -18.15 16.38
CA MET A 62 39.76 -18.98 15.73
C MET A 62 39.88 -18.70 14.22
N GLU A 63 38.78 -18.33 13.55
CA GLU A 63 38.74 -18.08 12.11
C GLU A 63 39.07 -16.63 11.71
N HIS A 64 38.69 -15.65 12.53
CA HIS A 64 38.73 -14.23 12.13
C HIS A 64 39.55 -13.31 13.03
N CYS A 65 39.93 -13.74 14.24
CA CYS A 65 40.79 -12.91 15.09
C CYS A 65 42.27 -13.18 14.81
N TYR A 66 43.07 -12.12 14.96
CA TYR A 66 44.53 -12.18 14.88
C TYR A 66 45.14 -11.20 15.89
N ILE A 67 46.44 -11.34 16.12
CA ILE A 67 47.19 -10.43 16.99
C ILE A 67 47.82 -9.34 16.11
N ALA A 68 47.45 -8.10 16.35
CA ALA A 68 48.06 -6.93 15.73
C ALA A 68 49.54 -6.79 16.13
N LEU A 69 50.42 -6.47 15.18
CA LEU A 69 51.83 -6.19 15.47
C LEU A 69 52.01 -4.87 16.24
N ASP A 70 51.26 -3.84 15.87
CA ASP A 70 51.13 -2.58 16.61
C ASP A 70 49.66 -2.24 16.79
N TYR A 71 49.15 -2.59 17.97
CA TYR A 71 47.76 -2.36 18.34
C TYR A 71 47.37 -0.87 18.24
N ALA A 72 48.26 0.05 18.61
CA ALA A 72 47.91 1.45 18.72
C ALA A 72 47.74 2.11 17.33
N SER A 73 48.59 1.77 16.36
CA SER A 73 48.41 2.23 14.98
C SER A 73 47.20 1.60 14.32
N GLU A 74 47.02 0.29 14.49
CA GLU A 74 45.91 -0.43 13.88
C GLU A 74 44.55 0.02 14.44
N ALA A 75 44.42 0.22 15.75
CA ALA A 75 43.20 0.78 16.35
C ALA A 75 42.84 2.17 15.80
N ARG A 76 43.84 3.03 15.54
CA ARG A 76 43.62 4.34 14.92
C ARG A 76 43.14 4.23 13.46
N LEU A 77 43.55 3.22 12.71
CA LEU A 77 43.04 2.97 11.35
C LEU A 77 41.55 2.64 11.39
N PHE A 78 41.13 1.74 12.29
CA PHE A 78 39.73 1.38 12.47
C PHE A 78 38.89 2.57 12.97
N GLN A 79 39.42 3.41 13.85
CA GLN A 79 38.73 4.61 14.33
C GLN A 79 38.51 5.66 13.22
N LYS A 80 39.46 5.79 12.29
CA LYS A 80 39.39 6.73 11.17
C LYS A 80 38.50 6.24 10.02
N GLY A 81 38.17 4.95 9.97
CA GLY A 81 37.43 4.36 8.86
C GLY A 81 38.19 4.39 7.53
N ALA A 82 39.51 4.21 7.57
CA ALA A 82 40.33 4.14 6.35
C ALA A 82 39.97 2.92 5.48
N LYS A 83 40.25 2.97 4.17
CA LYS A 83 40.00 1.84 3.24
C LYS A 83 40.63 0.52 3.71
N GLU A 84 41.84 0.59 4.26
CA GLU A 84 42.54 -0.56 4.84
C GLU A 84 41.76 -1.22 5.99
N ALA A 85 40.99 -0.45 6.76
CA ALA A 85 40.16 -0.98 7.83
C ALA A 85 38.94 -1.74 7.29
N GLU A 86 38.38 -1.28 6.17
CA GLU A 86 37.27 -1.95 5.48
C GLU A 86 37.73 -3.28 4.87
N GLU A 87 38.91 -3.32 4.25
CA GLU A 87 39.51 -4.56 3.73
C GLU A 87 39.78 -5.62 4.82
N LYS A 88 40.09 -5.17 6.03
CA LYS A 88 40.28 -6.03 7.22
C LYS A 88 38.98 -6.40 7.91
N ALA A 89 37.90 -5.65 7.69
CA ALA A 89 36.60 -5.97 8.27
C ALA A 89 36.07 -7.30 7.69
N ARG A 90 35.37 -8.05 8.53
CA ARG A 90 34.73 -9.32 8.15
C ARG A 90 33.26 -9.25 8.52
N CYS A 91 32.41 -9.62 7.57
CA CYS A 91 30.97 -9.72 7.77
C CYS A 91 30.63 -11.17 8.07
N TRP A 92 30.00 -11.42 9.22
CA TRP A 92 29.52 -12.74 9.61
C TRP A 92 28.00 -12.76 9.60
N GLN A 93 27.44 -13.57 8.70
CA GLN A 93 25.99 -13.68 8.51
C GLN A 93 25.40 -14.64 9.54
N LEU A 94 24.47 -14.15 10.37
CA LEU A 94 23.70 -15.01 11.25
C LEU A 94 22.74 -15.89 10.43
N PRO A 95 22.34 -17.08 10.95
CA PRO A 95 21.33 -17.91 10.30
C PRO A 95 20.08 -17.09 10.01
N TRP A 96 19.83 -16.84 8.73
CA TRP A 96 18.70 -16.08 8.24
C TRP A 96 17.71 -17.05 7.61
N VAL A 97 16.47 -16.98 8.08
CA VAL A 97 15.36 -17.72 7.45
C VAL A 97 14.69 -16.72 6.53
N PRO A 98 14.64 -16.97 5.21
CA PRO A 98 13.89 -16.11 4.31
C PRO A 98 12.44 -16.04 4.78
N PRO A 99 11.81 -14.85 4.75
CA PRO A 99 10.37 -14.79 4.92
C PRO A 99 9.72 -15.75 3.90
N PRO A 100 8.62 -16.42 4.27
CA PRO A 100 7.91 -17.27 3.32
C PRO A 100 7.59 -16.42 2.09
N THR A 101 8.01 -16.89 0.92
CA THR A 101 7.59 -16.27 -0.34
C THR A 101 6.08 -16.38 -0.40
N GLU A 102 5.38 -15.25 -0.45
CA GLU A 102 3.94 -15.26 -0.72
C GLU A 102 3.77 -15.85 -2.12
N GLU A 103 3.29 -17.09 -2.19
CA GLU A 103 2.95 -17.71 -3.46
C GLU A 103 1.86 -16.84 -4.12
N PRO A 104 2.03 -16.45 -5.39
CA PRO A 104 0.99 -15.70 -6.08
C PRO A 104 -0.31 -16.52 -6.04
N PRO A 105 -1.48 -15.86 -5.89
CA PRO A 105 -2.75 -16.54 -5.79
C PRO A 105 -2.94 -17.48 -6.98
N SER A 106 -3.33 -18.73 -6.69
CA SER A 106 -3.56 -19.77 -7.69
C SER A 106 -4.56 -19.30 -8.76
N GLU A 107 -4.41 -19.79 -10.00
CA GLU A 107 -5.32 -19.48 -11.11
C GLU A 107 -6.80 -19.72 -10.75
N GLU A 108 -7.08 -20.69 -9.87
CA GLU A 108 -8.43 -20.98 -9.39
C GLU A 108 -8.99 -19.84 -8.50
N GLU A 109 -8.16 -19.21 -7.68
CA GLU A 109 -8.56 -18.09 -6.83
C GLU A 109 -8.82 -16.82 -7.64
N ILE A 110 -8.03 -16.61 -8.70
CA ILE A 110 -8.20 -15.51 -9.65
C ILE A 110 -9.54 -15.68 -10.39
N ALA A 111 -9.84 -16.89 -10.87
CA ALA A 111 -11.11 -17.19 -11.53
C ALA A 111 -12.33 -16.99 -10.61
N ARG A 112 -12.24 -17.39 -9.34
CA ARG A 112 -13.31 -17.17 -8.35
C ARG A 112 -13.56 -15.67 -8.11
N LYS A 113 -12.50 -14.87 -7.94
CA LYS A 113 -12.62 -13.42 -7.76
C LYS A 113 -13.21 -12.75 -9.00
N ALA A 114 -12.81 -13.18 -10.21
CA ALA A 114 -13.37 -12.68 -11.47
C ALA A 114 -14.87 -13.00 -11.60
N ALA A 115 -15.27 -14.24 -11.32
CA ALA A 115 -16.68 -14.65 -11.37
C ALA A 115 -17.56 -13.91 -10.36
N ILE A 116 -17.03 -13.62 -9.16
CA ILE A 116 -17.74 -12.81 -8.16
C ILE A 116 -17.91 -11.38 -8.65
N ARG A 117 -16.85 -10.77 -9.21
CA ARG A 117 -16.88 -9.40 -9.74
C ARG A 117 -17.85 -9.27 -10.91
N GLU A 118 -17.88 -10.24 -11.80
CA GLU A 118 -18.80 -10.28 -12.94
C GLU A 118 -20.26 -10.34 -12.47
N LYS A 119 -20.59 -11.24 -11.54
CA LYS A 119 -21.93 -11.34 -10.96
C LYS A 119 -22.35 -10.07 -10.20
N GLN A 120 -21.41 -9.45 -9.47
CA GLN A 120 -21.66 -8.17 -8.80
C GLN A 120 -21.94 -7.05 -9.81
N GLY A 121 -21.15 -6.98 -10.89
CA GLY A 121 -21.34 -6.03 -11.98
C GLY A 121 -22.68 -6.21 -12.68
N GLN A 122 -23.08 -7.46 -12.94
CA GLN A 122 -24.36 -7.79 -13.56
C GLN A 122 -25.54 -7.34 -12.66
N ARG A 123 -25.49 -7.65 -11.37
CA ARG A 123 -26.52 -7.23 -10.40
C ARG A 123 -26.63 -5.71 -10.30
N LEU A 124 -25.52 -4.99 -10.36
CA LEU A 124 -25.50 -3.52 -10.38
C LEU A 124 -26.17 -2.95 -11.63
N ARG A 125 -25.92 -3.55 -12.81
CA ARG A 125 -26.57 -3.14 -14.07
C ARG A 125 -28.08 -3.37 -14.04
N GLU A 126 -28.52 -4.54 -13.58
CA GLU A 126 -29.94 -4.86 -13.42
C GLU A 126 -30.64 -3.91 -12.44
N MET A 127 -29.99 -3.59 -11.31
CA MET A 127 -30.54 -2.63 -10.33
C MET A 127 -30.62 -1.21 -10.91
N ALA A 128 -29.63 -0.80 -11.70
CA ALA A 128 -29.64 0.51 -12.36
C ALA A 128 -30.75 0.60 -13.41
N GLU A 129 -30.95 -0.46 -14.21
CA GLU A 129 -32.03 -0.54 -15.20
C GLU A 129 -33.42 -0.55 -14.55
N ALA A 130 -33.60 -1.31 -13.46
CA ALA A 130 -34.85 -1.34 -12.71
C ALA A 130 -35.19 0.02 -12.07
N LYS A 131 -34.20 0.73 -11.53
CA LYS A 131 -34.42 2.10 -11.02
C LYS A 131 -34.77 3.07 -12.14
N ARG A 132 -34.10 2.93 -13.30
CA ARG A 132 -34.38 3.75 -14.47
C ARG A 132 -35.79 3.53 -14.98
N SER A 133 -36.26 2.28 -15.08
CA SER A 133 -37.61 1.97 -15.53
C SER A 133 -38.68 2.43 -14.53
N SER A 134 -38.47 2.26 -13.21
CA SER A 134 -39.38 2.81 -12.18
C SER A 134 -39.54 4.31 -12.33
N ARG A 135 -38.43 5.04 -12.48
CA ARG A 135 -38.44 6.49 -12.64
C ARG A 135 -39.15 6.93 -13.92
N ILE A 136 -39.01 6.18 -15.02
CA ILE A 136 -39.74 6.45 -16.26
C ILE A 136 -41.25 6.28 -16.03
N ASN A 137 -41.68 5.18 -15.41
CA ASN A 137 -43.10 4.93 -15.13
C ASN A 137 -43.71 6.00 -14.20
N GLU A 138 -42.98 6.42 -13.17
CA GLU A 138 -43.42 7.50 -12.27
C GLU A 138 -43.65 8.81 -13.03
N LEU A 139 -42.70 9.20 -13.88
CA LEU A 139 -42.80 10.40 -14.70
C LEU A 139 -43.91 10.31 -15.76
N GLU A 140 -44.17 9.13 -16.33
CA GLU A 140 -45.28 8.90 -17.27
C GLU A 140 -46.64 9.05 -16.57
N ASN A 141 -46.79 8.50 -15.37
CA ASN A 141 -48.01 8.63 -14.58
C ASN A 141 -48.28 10.08 -14.15
N GLU A 142 -47.23 10.80 -13.72
CA GLU A 142 -47.32 12.22 -13.38
C GLU A 142 -47.73 13.06 -14.60
N LEU A 143 -47.13 12.79 -15.76
CA LEU A 143 -47.50 13.44 -17.02
C LEU A 143 -48.98 13.21 -17.37
N HIS A 144 -49.43 11.96 -17.28
CA HIS A 144 -50.82 11.60 -17.56
C HIS A 144 -51.80 12.29 -16.59
N GLY A 145 -51.44 12.38 -15.30
CA GLY A 145 -52.21 13.12 -14.29
C GLY A 145 -52.34 14.61 -14.62
N LEU A 146 -51.23 15.26 -14.99
CA LEU A 146 -51.24 16.67 -15.39
C LEU A 146 -52.05 16.92 -16.67
N GLU A 147 -51.96 16.02 -17.65
CA GLU A 147 -52.76 16.11 -18.88
C GLU A 147 -54.26 15.91 -18.61
N PHE A 148 -54.62 15.03 -17.68
CA PHE A 148 -55.99 14.85 -17.24
C PHE A 148 -56.54 16.10 -16.54
N LEU A 149 -55.76 16.71 -15.64
CA LEU A 149 -56.12 17.96 -14.97
C LEU A 149 -56.35 19.11 -15.97
N LEU A 150 -55.47 19.26 -16.97
CA LEU A 150 -55.64 20.29 -18.01
C LEU A 150 -56.92 20.09 -18.82
N LYS A 151 -57.28 18.85 -19.16
CA LYS A 151 -58.54 18.53 -19.86
C LYS A 151 -59.76 18.82 -19.01
N GLN A 152 -59.72 18.51 -17.71
CA GLN A 152 -60.83 18.86 -16.79
C GLN A 152 -60.99 20.37 -16.69
N LEU A 153 -59.89 21.11 -16.63
CA LEU A 153 -59.88 22.58 -16.55
C LEU A 153 -60.44 23.26 -17.81
N GLU A 154 -60.50 22.57 -18.95
CA GLU A 154 -61.15 23.05 -20.19
C GLU A 154 -62.67 22.87 -20.20
N GLN A 155 -63.21 22.03 -19.31
CA GLN A 155 -64.64 21.69 -19.24
C GLN A 155 -65.36 22.38 -18.05
N VAL A 156 -64.61 23.05 -17.18
CA VAL A 156 -65.14 23.75 -15.99
C VAL A 156 -65.50 25.19 -16.37
N GLU A 157 -66.65 25.68 -15.89
CA GLU A 157 -67.08 27.07 -16.09
C GLU A 157 -66.15 28.06 -15.37
N ASP A 158 -65.93 29.25 -15.95
CA ASP A 158 -64.96 30.24 -15.46
C ASP A 158 -65.11 30.63 -13.98
N SER A 159 -66.33 30.51 -13.42
CA SER A 159 -66.62 30.78 -12.02
C SER A 159 -66.13 29.71 -11.03
N GLU A 160 -65.93 28.47 -11.47
CA GLU A 160 -65.57 27.33 -10.62
C GLU A 160 -64.07 26.95 -10.70
N ILE A 161 -63.33 27.57 -11.63
CA ILE A 161 -61.89 27.40 -11.80
C ILE A 161 -61.10 27.66 -10.49
N PRO A 162 -61.38 28.71 -9.69
CA PRO A 162 -60.62 28.97 -8.46
C PRO A 162 -60.81 27.87 -7.39
N SER A 163 -62.01 27.31 -7.28
CA SER A 163 -62.29 26.20 -6.35
C SER A 163 -61.63 24.89 -6.77
N PHE A 164 -61.64 24.58 -8.08
CA PHE A 164 -61.01 23.39 -8.63
C PHE A 164 -59.47 23.41 -8.49
N LEU A 165 -58.86 24.59 -8.69
CA LEU A 165 -57.43 24.81 -8.50
C LEU A 165 -57.01 24.66 -7.03
N ALA A 166 -57.82 25.16 -6.09
CA ALA A 166 -57.57 25.01 -4.66
C ALA A 166 -57.62 23.54 -4.19
N GLU A 167 -58.51 22.72 -4.76
CA GLU A 167 -58.64 21.29 -4.43
C GLU A 167 -57.48 20.44 -4.99
N THR A 168 -56.95 20.83 -6.16
CA THR A 168 -55.85 20.14 -6.83
C THR A 168 -54.46 20.58 -6.36
N GLY A 169 -54.37 21.63 -5.54
CA GLY A 169 -53.13 22.14 -4.97
C GLY A 169 -52.29 23.01 -5.92
N TYR A 170 -52.86 23.46 -7.04
CA TYR A 170 -52.21 24.35 -7.99
C TYR A 170 -52.78 25.77 -7.91
N VAL A 171 -51.95 26.79 -8.13
CA VAL A 171 -52.34 28.19 -7.98
C VAL A 171 -52.84 28.78 -9.31
N SER A 172 -52.43 28.21 -10.45
CA SER A 172 -52.87 28.65 -11.78
C SER A 172 -52.76 27.57 -12.87
N ARG A 173 -53.49 27.74 -13.98
CA ARG A 173 -53.35 26.92 -15.19
C ARG A 173 -51.91 26.93 -15.74
N GLN A 174 -51.25 28.08 -15.71
CA GLN A 174 -49.86 28.24 -16.16
C GLN A 174 -48.88 27.41 -15.33
N GLU A 175 -49.15 27.24 -14.03
CA GLU A 175 -48.34 26.41 -13.15
C GLU A 175 -48.41 24.93 -13.54
N ILE A 176 -49.61 24.42 -13.84
CA ILE A 176 -49.84 23.05 -14.32
C ILE A 176 -49.14 22.82 -15.68
N GLU A 177 -49.23 23.78 -16.61
CA GLU A 177 -48.52 23.72 -17.89
C GLU A 177 -46.99 23.74 -17.71
N SER A 178 -46.48 24.56 -16.78
CA SER A 178 -45.05 24.60 -16.47
C SER A 178 -44.54 23.31 -15.82
N ALA A 179 -45.35 22.69 -14.95
CA ALA A 179 -45.06 21.40 -14.33
C ALA A 179 -45.01 20.30 -15.38
N ARG A 180 -45.97 20.29 -16.32
CA ARG A 180 -46.00 19.36 -17.45
C ARG A 180 -44.74 19.45 -18.31
N ILE A 181 -44.27 20.65 -18.63
CA ILE A 181 -43.02 20.85 -19.40
C ILE A 181 -41.81 20.31 -18.64
N LYS A 182 -41.71 20.55 -17.32
CA LYS A 182 -40.62 20.05 -16.46
C LYS A 182 -40.61 18.52 -16.36
N VAL A 183 -41.79 17.90 -16.24
CA VAL A 183 -41.97 16.45 -16.20
C VAL A 183 -41.62 15.83 -17.56
N MET A 184 -42.07 16.42 -18.68
CA MET A 184 -41.67 15.99 -20.03
C MET A 184 -40.15 16.06 -20.23
N GLN A 185 -39.49 17.14 -19.80
CA GLN A 185 -38.05 17.28 -19.93
C GLN A 185 -37.30 16.23 -19.08
N SER A 186 -37.81 15.94 -17.89
CA SER A 186 -37.26 14.90 -17.00
C SER A 186 -37.48 13.49 -17.58
N LEU A 187 -38.63 13.25 -18.21
CA LEU A 187 -38.95 11.99 -18.89
C LEU A 187 -38.04 11.74 -20.10
N ARG A 188 -37.80 12.77 -20.93
CA ARG A 188 -36.87 12.69 -22.07
C ARG A 188 -35.45 12.34 -21.63
N LYS A 189 -34.96 13.01 -20.58
CA LYS A 189 -33.65 12.72 -19.96
C LYS A 189 -33.60 11.28 -19.42
N ALA A 190 -34.66 10.82 -18.74
CA ALA A 190 -34.73 9.47 -18.20
C ALA A 190 -34.76 8.40 -19.31
N LYS A 191 -35.47 8.66 -20.43
CA LYS A 191 -35.55 7.78 -21.62
C LYS A 191 -34.29 7.77 -22.48
N GLY A 192 -33.32 8.64 -22.20
CA GLY A 192 -32.03 8.67 -22.90
C GLY A 192 -32.11 9.36 -24.27
N GLU A 193 -33.15 10.15 -24.51
CA GLU A 193 -33.21 11.00 -25.71
C GLU A 193 -32.23 12.18 -25.54
N PRO A 194 -31.36 12.45 -26.53
CA PRO A 194 -30.50 13.61 -26.48
C PRO A 194 -31.35 14.89 -26.57
N LYS A 195 -31.01 15.90 -25.77
CA LYS A 195 -31.56 17.25 -25.93
C LYS A 195 -31.34 17.73 -27.37
N ASN A 196 -32.41 17.99 -28.11
CA ASN A 196 -32.32 18.81 -29.33
C ASN A 196 -32.56 20.28 -28.95
N ASP A 197 -31.63 20.86 -28.19
CA ASP A 197 -31.57 22.30 -27.97
C ASP A 197 -30.50 22.83 -28.95
N GLN A 198 -30.94 23.36 -30.10
CA GLN A 198 -30.12 24.27 -30.89
C GLN A 198 -29.99 25.59 -30.12
N ALA A 199 -28.78 26.16 -30.14
CA ALA A 199 -28.31 27.36 -29.46
C ALA A 199 -28.01 27.19 -27.95
N GLU A 200 -26.78 26.81 -27.61
CA GLU A 200 -25.68 27.76 -27.46
C GLU A 200 -24.33 27.03 -27.35
N THR A 201 -23.32 27.70 -27.89
CA THR A 201 -21.98 27.23 -28.17
C THR A 201 -21.12 27.31 -26.92
N GLU A 202 -20.85 26.21 -26.23
CA GLU A 202 -19.65 26.10 -25.39
C GLU A 202 -18.91 24.79 -25.66
N LYS A 203 -17.76 24.98 -26.31
CA LYS A 203 -16.65 24.08 -26.62
C LYS A 203 -16.68 22.72 -25.92
N ALA A 204 -17.26 21.72 -26.57
CA ALA A 204 -16.84 20.33 -26.38
C ALA A 204 -15.49 20.15 -27.08
N SER A 205 -14.41 20.08 -26.29
CA SER A 205 -13.12 19.60 -26.76
C SER A 205 -13.25 18.13 -27.21
N PRO A 206 -12.69 17.71 -28.36
CA PRO A 206 -12.78 16.32 -28.84
C PRO A 206 -12.03 15.28 -27.98
N ASN A 207 -11.37 15.67 -26.89
CA ASN A 207 -10.36 14.84 -26.22
C ASN A 207 -10.83 14.11 -24.94
N ALA A 208 -12.13 14.10 -24.62
CA ALA A 208 -12.59 13.45 -23.39
C ALA A 208 -12.49 11.91 -23.41
N SER A 209 -12.51 11.27 -24.60
CA SER A 209 -12.33 9.82 -24.70
C SER A 209 -10.88 9.37 -24.49
N GLU A 210 -9.90 10.25 -24.70
CA GLU A 210 -8.48 9.94 -24.46
C GLU A 210 -8.06 10.30 -23.02
N LYS A 211 -8.73 11.27 -22.37
CA LYS A 211 -8.36 11.76 -21.03
C LYS A 211 -8.59 10.74 -19.90
N TYR A 212 -9.46 9.75 -20.09
CA TYR A 212 -9.85 8.80 -19.02
C TYR A 212 -9.72 7.32 -19.42
N SER A 213 -8.80 7.00 -20.33
CA SER A 213 -8.55 5.63 -20.81
C SER A 213 -8.08 4.65 -19.72
N LEU A 214 -7.59 5.16 -18.59
CA LEU A 214 -7.01 4.36 -17.51
C LEU A 214 -7.98 4.06 -16.35
N ILE A 215 -9.19 4.62 -16.36
CA ILE A 215 -10.12 4.53 -15.21
C ILE A 215 -10.64 3.11 -14.94
N ASN A 216 -10.47 2.21 -15.91
CA ASN A 216 -10.89 0.80 -15.83
C ASN A 216 -9.69 -0.17 -15.69
N ILE A 217 -8.46 0.33 -15.55
CA ILE A 217 -7.25 -0.50 -15.41
C ILE A 217 -6.84 -0.51 -13.93
N PRO A 218 -6.75 -1.69 -13.28
CA PRO A 218 -6.26 -1.78 -11.91
C PRO A 218 -4.82 -1.27 -11.77
N ASP A 219 -4.54 -0.57 -10.66
CA ASP A 219 -3.24 0.07 -10.41
C ASP A 219 -2.04 -0.90 -10.49
N ASP A 220 -2.27 -2.18 -10.16
CA ASP A 220 -1.25 -3.24 -10.15
C ASP A 220 -0.71 -3.60 -11.55
N ILE A 221 -1.34 -3.11 -12.62
CA ILE A 221 -0.99 -3.40 -14.03
C ILE A 221 -0.50 -2.13 -14.75
N LEU A 222 -0.48 -0.98 -14.08
CA LEU A 222 0.01 0.27 -14.66
C LEU A 222 1.55 0.28 -14.72
N THR A 223 2.12 0.65 -15.86
CA THR A 223 3.57 0.86 -15.96
C THR A 223 3.98 2.12 -15.19
N PRO A 224 5.24 2.22 -14.73
CA PRO A 224 5.72 3.40 -13.96
C PRO A 224 5.46 4.74 -14.66
N ASP A 225 5.54 4.76 -15.99
CA ASP A 225 5.27 5.94 -16.82
C ASP A 225 3.78 6.32 -16.87
N GLN A 226 2.86 5.35 -16.74
CA GLN A 226 1.40 5.58 -16.73
C GLN A 226 0.89 6.12 -15.39
N VAL A 227 1.58 5.79 -14.28
CA VAL A 227 1.28 6.30 -12.94
C VAL A 227 1.58 7.81 -12.85
N SER A 228 2.64 8.27 -13.52
CA SER A 228 3.03 9.70 -13.52
C SER A 228 1.98 10.61 -14.19
N PHE A 229 1.31 10.12 -15.23
CA PHE A 229 0.21 10.83 -15.90
C PHE A 229 -1.04 11.02 -15.02
N TYR A 230 -1.29 10.10 -14.07
CA TYR A 230 -2.43 10.15 -13.16
C TYR A 230 -2.31 11.28 -12.11
N LEU A 231 -1.10 11.53 -11.62
CA LEU A 231 -0.84 12.56 -10.60
C LEU A 231 -0.90 13.98 -11.18
N ILE A 232 -0.53 14.16 -12.46
CA ILE A 232 -0.55 15.47 -13.11
C ILE A 232 -1.98 15.94 -13.42
N THR A 233 -2.91 15.01 -13.67
CA THR A 233 -4.29 15.31 -14.04
C THR A 233 -5.24 15.50 -12.86
N SER A 234 -4.80 15.23 -11.63
CA SER A 234 -5.60 15.38 -10.40
C SER A 234 -5.33 16.70 -9.65
N LEU A 235 -4.46 17.56 -10.19
CA LEU A 235 -4.02 18.83 -9.59
C LEU A 235 -4.53 20.08 -10.35
N ASP A 236 -5.30 19.90 -11.42
CA ASP A 236 -6.06 20.96 -12.14
C ASP A 236 -7.56 20.66 -12.08
#